data_AF-A0A974XHV5-F1
#
_entry.id   AF-A0A974XHV5-F1
#
_cell.length_a   1.000
_cell.length_b   1.000
_cell.length_c   1.000
_cell.angle_alpha   90.00
_cell.angle_beta   90.00
_cell.angle_gamma   90.00
#
_symmetry.space_group_name_H-M   'P 1'
#
loop_
_entity.id
_entity.type
_entity.pdbx_description
1 polymer ?
#
loop_
_entity_poly.entity_id
_entity_poly.type
_entity_poly.pdbx_seq_one_letter_code
_entity_poly.pdbx_strand_id
1 'polypeptide(L)'
;MRPLLTGICSLPLLASLGACVQQQPQHSQQPQHSQQPQQSQQSQQSQQSEQPQQPRVYAAYSMLAPAVDGRTLVYGRAILAGAHQEQSQCPILEADDGALVLTRVRDRAPAAANFPVTVCEAKIRPGTGYRVAMTKLKLAPVTLDPQTVLVYGDTGCKTQDCPAGSAAEPFATLAQQGTSRKGQLILHMGDYNYRGTGGSLAKGIYAYDAGDDDYGGPSCGLEETYYSQNAEHSPKPDNWQTWYEDFFLPAGELLSSAPWVFARGNHELCSRAGVGWFYFFGPGSGLAGGIAQESCPAQGDFNAPPATASAHIKLLPPYMLDLHRLRLWVMDSANACDDRDANALTAQYQAQFEQLQQRTGREGEKPIWLLGHRPLWGVSGQGQDGPLTLNKMMQTALAQTTAGQLPPAVSLLLSGHMHSYQSLSFGDGSTRPPQLVIGNSGVSLSNKAPLQDYSAEVDGQQARGSAEGKFGFLVIQTGEGDAWAAQMISEQGEAYLACDSGNPAHGNKLCRGADAKP
;
A
#
# COMPACT_ATOMS: atom_id res chain seq x y z
N MET A 1 -49.18 -6.75 44.04
CA MET A 1 -50.28 -7.71 44.30
C MET A 1 -50.36 -8.71 43.14
N ARG A 2 -50.98 -9.87 43.34
CA ARG A 2 -51.36 -10.90 42.33
C ARG A 2 -52.89 -10.78 42.06
N PRO A 3 -53.49 -11.35 40.98
CA PRO A 3 -53.61 -12.80 40.66
C PRO A 3 -53.28 -13.13 39.16
N LEU A 4 -53.24 -14.35 38.58
CA LEU A 4 -53.85 -15.71 38.81
C LEU A 4 -55.32 -15.86 38.29
N LEU A 5 -55.85 -17.00 37.77
CA LEU A 5 -55.39 -18.38 37.49
C LEU A 5 -56.40 -19.18 36.58
N THR A 6 -55.96 -20.24 35.85
CA THR A 6 -56.70 -21.47 35.36
C THR A 6 -57.97 -21.40 34.49
N GLY A 7 -58.36 -22.43 33.70
CA GLY A 7 -57.67 -23.69 33.27
C GLY A 7 -58.56 -24.96 33.17
N ILE A 8 -58.02 -26.06 32.55
CA ILE A 8 -58.45 -27.50 32.67
C ILE A 8 -59.80 -27.89 31.96
N CYS A 9 -60.09 -29.09 31.40
CA CYS A 9 -59.42 -30.40 31.24
C CYS A 9 -59.42 -30.86 29.72
N SER A 10 -59.63 -32.09 29.19
CA SER A 10 -60.00 -33.46 29.67
C SER A 10 -59.63 -34.59 28.66
N LEU A 11 -59.90 -35.88 29.01
CA LEU A 11 -59.75 -37.11 28.18
C LEU A 11 -60.72 -38.24 28.65
N PRO A 12 -60.89 -39.34 27.89
CA PRO A 12 -61.05 -40.68 28.51
C PRO A 12 -60.31 -41.85 27.79
N LEU A 13 -60.41 -43.09 28.31
CA LEU A 13 -59.51 -44.24 28.05
C LEU A 13 -60.22 -45.62 27.85
N LEU A 14 -59.57 -46.54 27.09
CA LEU A 14 -59.46 -48.03 27.18
C LEU A 14 -60.67 -49.02 27.25
N ALA A 15 -60.67 -50.02 26.33
CA ALA A 15 -61.14 -51.46 26.39
C ALA A 15 -60.86 -52.13 25.00
N SER A 16 -60.43 -53.38 24.70
CA SER A 16 -60.60 -54.79 25.20
C SER A 16 -61.84 -55.53 24.62
N LEU A 17 -61.85 -56.82 24.19
CA LEU A 17 -60.83 -57.91 24.07
C LEU A 17 -61.32 -59.09 23.14
N GLY A 18 -60.42 -59.96 22.60
CA GLY A 18 -60.71 -61.25 21.90
C GLY A 18 -60.43 -61.27 20.37
N ALA A 19 -59.91 -62.29 19.64
CA ALA A 19 -59.96 -63.79 19.65
C ALA A 19 -61.07 -64.40 18.73
N CYS A 20 -60.90 -65.47 17.92
CA CYS A 20 -59.75 -66.26 17.43
C CYS A 20 -60.16 -67.21 16.23
N VAL A 21 -59.18 -67.77 15.47
CA VAL A 21 -59.27 -68.88 14.44
C VAL A 21 -60.20 -68.65 13.20
N GLN A 22 -60.03 -69.21 11.99
CA GLN A 22 -59.12 -70.21 11.36
C GLN A 22 -58.40 -69.60 10.10
N GLN A 23 -57.87 -70.24 9.03
CA GLN A 23 -57.79 -71.64 8.53
C GLN A 23 -56.56 -71.82 7.56
N GLN A 24 -56.44 -72.97 6.87
CA GLN A 24 -55.36 -73.43 5.95
C GLN A 24 -55.88 -74.63 5.11
N PRO A 25 -55.15 -75.27 4.16
CA PRO A 25 -53.98 -74.85 3.34
C PRO A 25 -54.09 -75.26 1.83
N GLN A 26 -53.08 -74.95 1.00
CA GLN A 26 -52.48 -75.80 -0.09
C GLN A 26 -51.40 -74.97 -0.83
N HIS A 27 -50.09 -75.29 -0.74
CA HIS A 27 -49.30 -76.32 -1.45
C HIS A 27 -48.87 -76.00 -2.90
N SER A 28 -47.61 -75.54 -3.06
CA SER A 28 -46.75 -75.90 -4.21
C SER A 28 -45.26 -75.83 -3.81
N GLN A 29 -44.45 -76.72 -4.39
CA GLN A 29 -43.18 -77.27 -3.90
C GLN A 29 -41.97 -76.30 -3.82
N GLN A 30 -40.98 -76.66 -2.99
CA GLN A 30 -39.59 -76.16 -3.06
C GLN A 30 -38.79 -76.93 -4.14
N PRO A 31 -37.55 -76.52 -4.46
CA PRO A 31 -36.43 -77.19 -3.78
C PRO A 31 -35.44 -76.22 -3.10
N GLN A 32 -34.64 -76.77 -2.17
CA GLN A 32 -33.64 -76.03 -1.39
C GLN A 32 -32.27 -76.07 -2.05
N HIS A 33 -31.49 -74.99 -1.91
CA HIS A 33 -30.03 -75.09 -1.90
C HIS A 33 -29.46 -74.22 -0.78
N SER A 34 -28.35 -74.69 -0.20
CA SER A 34 -27.76 -74.20 1.05
C SER A 34 -26.85 -72.97 0.87
N GLN A 35 -26.67 -72.24 1.97
CA GLN A 35 -25.95 -70.97 2.02
C GLN A 35 -24.44 -71.12 1.83
N GLN A 36 -23.85 -70.16 1.11
CA GLN A 36 -22.51 -69.62 1.41
C GLN A 36 -22.58 -68.09 1.42
N PRO A 37 -21.87 -67.40 2.33
CA PRO A 37 -21.92 -65.95 2.43
C PRO A 37 -21.19 -65.29 1.26
N GLN A 38 -21.83 -64.32 0.61
CA GLN A 38 -21.16 -63.47 -0.38
C GLN A 38 -20.07 -62.65 0.30
N GLN A 39 -18.83 -62.78 -0.18
CA GLN A 39 -17.74 -61.90 0.21
C GLN A 39 -18.07 -60.46 -0.24
N SER A 40 -17.74 -59.49 0.62
CA SER A 40 -17.96 -58.08 0.32
C SER A 40 -17.15 -57.66 -0.90
N GLN A 41 -17.84 -57.25 -1.97
CA GLN A 41 -17.21 -56.50 -3.06
C GLN A 41 -16.71 -55.18 -2.49
N GLN A 42 -15.41 -55.11 -2.20
CA GLN A 42 -14.77 -53.86 -1.83
C GLN A 42 -14.94 -52.86 -2.97
N SER A 43 -15.62 -51.75 -2.71
CA SER A 43 -15.73 -50.66 -3.66
C SER A 43 -14.33 -50.10 -3.91
N GLN A 44 -13.74 -50.44 -5.05
CA GLN A 44 -12.56 -49.77 -5.60
C GLN A 44 -12.93 -48.35 -6.06
N GLN A 45 -13.26 -47.50 -5.09
CA GLN A 45 -13.13 -46.06 -5.30
C GLN A 45 -11.65 -45.79 -5.56
N SER A 46 -11.38 -45.26 -6.75
CA SER A 46 -10.04 -44.93 -7.19
C SER A 46 -9.37 -44.02 -6.17
N GLN A 47 -8.24 -44.47 -5.62
CA GLN A 47 -7.28 -43.56 -5.02
C GLN A 47 -6.69 -42.69 -6.13
N GLN A 48 -7.42 -41.62 -6.49
CA GLN A 48 -6.80 -40.47 -7.08
C GLN A 48 -5.80 -39.98 -6.03
N SER A 49 -4.51 -40.09 -6.33
CA SER A 49 -3.49 -39.45 -5.54
C SER A 49 -3.80 -37.96 -5.52
N GLU A 50 -4.11 -37.40 -4.36
CA GLU A 50 -4.07 -35.95 -4.18
C GLU A 50 -2.65 -35.51 -4.51
N GLN A 51 -2.45 -34.94 -5.70
CA GLN A 51 -1.24 -34.17 -5.93
C GLN A 51 -1.27 -33.03 -4.91
N PRO A 52 -0.18 -32.80 -4.14
CA PRO A 52 -0.18 -31.78 -3.11
C PRO A 52 -0.58 -30.45 -3.75
N GLN A 53 -1.70 -29.89 -3.28
CA GLN A 53 -2.24 -28.66 -3.85
C GLN A 53 -1.17 -27.57 -3.74
N GLN A 54 -0.66 -27.15 -4.89
CA GLN A 54 0.46 -26.23 -4.97
C GLN A 54 0.05 -24.90 -4.31
N PRO A 55 0.90 -24.30 -3.45
CA PRO A 55 0.53 -23.14 -2.67
C PRO A 55 0.11 -22.01 -3.61
N ARG A 56 -1.15 -21.57 -3.48
CA ARG A 56 -1.72 -20.50 -4.31
C ARG A 56 -0.89 -19.24 -4.12
N VAL A 57 -0.19 -18.81 -5.17
CA VAL A 57 0.44 -17.49 -5.21
C VAL A 57 -0.63 -16.46 -5.60
N TYR A 58 -0.84 -15.46 -4.76
CA TYR A 58 -1.77 -14.35 -5.00
C TYR A 58 -1.17 -13.28 -5.90
N ALA A 59 0.10 -12.94 -5.67
CA ALA A 59 0.79 -11.83 -6.31
C ALA A 59 2.28 -12.11 -6.40
N ALA A 60 2.96 -11.52 -7.40
CA ALA A 60 4.41 -11.44 -7.45
C ALA A 60 4.82 -10.09 -8.05
N TYR A 61 5.84 -9.47 -7.45
CA TYR A 61 6.34 -8.15 -7.84
C TYR A 61 7.86 -8.08 -7.65
N SER A 62 8.48 -7.11 -8.31
CA SER A 62 9.87 -6.75 -8.05
C SER A 62 9.94 -5.36 -7.43
N MET A 63 10.95 -5.08 -6.61
CA MET A 63 11.15 -3.75 -6.02
C MET A 63 12.63 -3.39 -5.92
N LEU A 64 12.91 -2.09 -5.94
CA LEU A 64 14.24 -1.56 -5.65
C LEU A 64 14.37 -1.31 -4.13
N ALA A 65 15.57 -1.54 -3.59
CA ALA A 65 15.86 -1.35 -2.18
C ALA A 65 17.32 -0.95 -1.94
N PRO A 66 17.65 -0.29 -0.82
CA PRO A 66 19.03 0.08 -0.49
C PRO A 66 19.82 -1.13 0.05
N ALA A 67 21.09 -1.22 -0.35
CA ALA A 67 22.10 -2.07 0.28
C ALA A 67 22.75 -1.38 1.49
N VAL A 68 23.35 -2.17 2.38
CA VAL A 68 24.22 -1.66 3.46
C VAL A 68 25.47 -0.93 2.94
N ASP A 69 25.87 -1.17 1.68
CA ASP A 69 26.98 -0.49 0.99
C ASP A 69 26.53 0.68 0.09
N GLY A 70 25.26 1.08 0.16
CA GLY A 70 24.72 2.23 -0.58
C GLY A 70 24.35 1.97 -2.03
N ARG A 71 24.53 0.75 -2.55
CA ARG A 71 24.05 0.36 -3.89
C ARG A 71 22.54 0.09 -3.90
N THR A 72 21.93 0.18 -5.07
CA THR A 72 20.56 -0.30 -5.32
C THR A 72 20.55 -1.82 -5.48
N LEU A 73 19.74 -2.51 -4.68
CA LEU A 73 19.39 -3.92 -4.81
C LEU A 73 18.04 -4.07 -5.51
N VAL A 74 17.79 -5.25 -6.05
CA VAL A 74 16.47 -5.65 -6.56
C VAL A 74 16.01 -6.89 -5.79
N TYR A 75 14.82 -6.82 -5.20
CA TYR A 75 14.14 -7.99 -4.63
C TYR A 75 13.01 -8.45 -5.55
N GLY A 76 12.90 -9.75 -5.78
CA GLY A 76 11.68 -10.39 -6.26
C GLY A 76 10.91 -10.93 -5.07
N ARG A 77 9.62 -10.58 -4.93
CA ARG A 77 8.73 -11.05 -3.87
C ARG A 77 7.52 -11.76 -4.47
N ALA A 78 7.07 -12.83 -3.81
CA ALA A 78 5.85 -13.57 -4.13
C ALA A 78 5.01 -13.79 -2.86
N ILE A 79 3.69 -13.60 -2.94
CA ILE A 79 2.77 -13.75 -1.81
C ILE A 79 1.98 -15.05 -1.96
N LEU A 80 2.13 -15.97 -1.01
CA LEU A 80 1.50 -17.29 -0.98
C LEU A 80 0.33 -17.32 0.01
N ALA A 81 -0.70 -18.10 -0.30
CA ALA A 81 -1.74 -18.49 0.65
C ALA A 81 -1.20 -19.46 1.71
N GLY A 82 -1.54 -19.22 2.98
CA GLY A 82 -1.04 -19.94 4.15
C GLY A 82 0.12 -19.20 4.82
N ALA A 83 0.21 -19.34 6.15
CA ALA A 83 1.33 -18.86 6.96
C ALA A 83 2.38 -19.98 7.10
N HIS A 84 3.27 -20.03 6.13
CA HIS A 84 4.35 -21.01 5.99
C HIS A 84 5.59 -20.56 6.78
N GLN A 85 6.39 -21.53 7.21
CA GLN A 85 7.66 -21.28 7.92
C GLN A 85 8.84 -22.01 7.25
N GLU A 86 8.57 -23.09 6.51
CA GLU A 86 9.61 -23.88 5.87
C GLU A 86 10.01 -23.31 4.51
N GLN A 87 11.31 -23.19 4.28
CA GLN A 87 11.89 -22.58 3.08
C GLN A 87 11.52 -23.36 1.79
N SER A 88 11.26 -24.66 1.92
CA SER A 88 10.80 -25.54 0.83
C SER A 88 9.37 -25.27 0.37
N GLN A 89 8.60 -24.44 1.08
CA GLN A 89 7.24 -24.03 0.69
C GLN A 89 7.25 -22.82 -0.26
N CYS A 90 8.39 -22.11 -0.35
CA CYS A 90 8.55 -20.94 -1.19
C CYS A 90 8.89 -21.30 -2.66
N PRO A 91 8.37 -20.56 -3.66
CA PRO A 91 8.56 -20.88 -5.06
C PRO A 91 9.95 -20.48 -5.55
N ILE A 92 10.53 -21.30 -6.41
CA ILE A 92 11.76 -20.95 -7.14
C ILE A 92 11.43 -19.86 -8.16
N LEU A 93 12.33 -18.88 -8.33
CA LEU A 93 12.31 -17.97 -9.46
C LEU A 93 13.21 -18.52 -10.56
N GLU A 94 12.62 -18.86 -11.70
CA GLU A 94 13.32 -19.35 -12.88
C GLU A 94 13.69 -18.14 -13.76
N ALA A 95 14.98 -17.83 -13.87
CA ALA A 95 15.46 -16.74 -14.70
C ALA A 95 15.36 -17.07 -16.20
N ASP A 96 15.21 -16.05 -17.06
CA ASP A 96 15.20 -16.22 -18.53
C ASP A 96 16.50 -16.82 -19.09
N ASP A 97 17.63 -16.75 -18.36
CA ASP A 97 18.90 -17.40 -18.70
C ASP A 97 19.04 -18.84 -18.14
N GLY A 98 17.96 -19.40 -17.57
CA GLY A 98 17.91 -20.75 -17.01
C GLY A 98 18.42 -20.88 -15.58
N ALA A 99 18.91 -19.80 -14.96
CA ALA A 99 19.34 -19.85 -13.56
C ALA A 99 18.16 -20.01 -12.59
N LEU A 100 18.26 -20.98 -11.68
CA LEU A 100 17.27 -21.19 -10.61
C LEU A 100 17.65 -20.37 -9.37
N VAL A 101 16.79 -19.42 -8.98
CA VAL A 101 16.96 -18.60 -7.78
C VAL A 101 15.98 -19.07 -6.71
N LEU A 102 16.51 -19.66 -5.63
CA LEU A 102 15.71 -20.02 -4.46
C LEU A 102 15.23 -18.74 -3.76
N THR A 103 13.92 -18.65 -3.50
CA THR A 103 13.36 -17.66 -2.57
C THR A 103 13.32 -18.23 -1.15
N ARG A 104 13.27 -17.34 -0.16
CA ARG A 104 13.13 -17.68 1.25
C ARG A 104 11.88 -17.04 1.84
N VAL A 105 11.33 -17.62 2.90
CA VAL A 105 10.33 -16.96 3.76
C VAL A 105 10.93 -15.65 4.27
N ARG A 106 10.19 -14.55 4.11
CA ARG A 106 10.58 -13.22 4.59
C ARG A 106 10.46 -13.15 6.12
N ASP A 107 11.40 -12.46 6.75
CA ASP A 107 11.42 -12.32 8.21
C ASP A 107 10.24 -11.45 8.70
N ARG A 108 10.02 -11.39 10.02
CA ARG A 108 8.99 -10.54 10.67
C ARG A 108 7.56 -10.75 10.13
N ALA A 109 7.19 -11.98 9.78
CA ALA A 109 5.82 -12.31 9.39
C ALA A 109 4.81 -11.92 10.49
N PRO A 110 3.71 -11.19 10.15
CA PRO A 110 2.66 -10.85 11.10
C PRO A 110 1.89 -12.06 11.64
N ALA A 111 1.00 -11.82 12.62
CA ALA A 111 0.17 -12.87 13.21
C ALA A 111 -0.74 -13.54 12.16
N ALA A 112 -0.58 -14.86 12.01
CA ALA A 112 -1.25 -15.69 11.00
C ALA A 112 -2.79 -15.63 11.02
N ALA A 113 -3.40 -15.24 12.16
CA ALA A 113 -4.84 -15.04 12.29
C ALA A 113 -5.36 -13.89 11.40
N ASN A 114 -4.59 -12.81 11.26
CA ASN A 114 -4.94 -11.66 10.43
C ASN A 114 -4.25 -11.70 9.06
N PHE A 115 -3.08 -12.35 9.00
CA PHE A 115 -2.27 -12.52 7.80
C PHE A 115 -2.01 -14.01 7.51
N PRO A 116 -3.01 -14.76 7.00
CA PRO A 116 -2.85 -16.15 6.58
C PRO A 116 -2.09 -16.25 5.24
N VAL A 117 -0.98 -15.54 5.11
CA VAL A 117 -0.15 -15.43 3.90
C VAL A 117 1.34 -15.34 4.18
N THR A 118 2.14 -15.82 3.24
CA THR A 118 3.61 -15.81 3.32
C THR A 118 4.19 -14.96 2.20
N VAL A 119 5.03 -13.99 2.54
CA VAL A 119 5.92 -13.35 1.56
C VAL A 119 7.17 -14.21 1.43
N CYS A 120 7.43 -14.71 0.23
CA CYS A 120 8.70 -15.33 -0.13
C CYS A 120 9.51 -14.32 -0.96
N GLU A 121 10.80 -14.17 -0.66
CA GLU A 121 11.67 -13.17 -1.29
C GLU A 121 13.03 -13.73 -1.72
N ALA A 122 13.60 -13.17 -2.80
CA ALA A 122 14.98 -13.36 -3.21
C ALA A 122 15.60 -12.07 -3.74
N LYS A 123 16.93 -11.97 -3.69
CA LYS A 123 17.67 -10.93 -4.42
C LYS A 123 17.83 -11.40 -5.87
N ILE A 124 17.34 -10.58 -6.81
CA ILE A 124 17.38 -10.87 -8.24
C ILE A 124 18.32 -9.92 -8.98
N ARG A 125 18.70 -10.28 -10.21
CA ARG A 125 19.57 -9.46 -11.08
C ARG A 125 18.74 -8.52 -11.97
N PRO A 126 19.17 -7.25 -12.15
CA PRO A 126 18.71 -6.41 -13.26
C PRO A 126 18.90 -7.07 -14.64
N GLY A 127 18.17 -6.59 -15.64
CA GLY A 127 18.26 -7.04 -17.04
C GLY A 127 17.79 -8.47 -17.31
N THR A 128 17.24 -9.16 -16.31
CA THR A 128 16.80 -10.56 -16.36
C THR A 128 15.33 -10.65 -15.94
N GLY A 129 14.47 -11.29 -16.70
CA GLY A 129 13.11 -11.63 -16.27
C GLY A 129 13.09 -12.96 -15.50
N TYR A 130 12.04 -13.17 -14.70
CA TYR A 130 11.92 -14.34 -13.84
C TYR A 130 10.49 -14.90 -13.84
N ARG A 131 10.32 -16.18 -14.19
CA ARG A 131 9.06 -16.90 -13.99
C ARG A 131 8.97 -17.39 -12.54
N VAL A 132 7.82 -17.20 -11.90
CA VAL A 132 7.54 -17.83 -10.59
C VAL A 132 7.15 -19.28 -10.85
N ALA A 133 7.99 -20.22 -10.40
CA ALA A 133 7.83 -21.66 -10.63
C ALA A 133 6.43 -22.14 -10.24
N MET A 134 5.92 -23.13 -10.98
CA MET A 134 4.57 -23.70 -10.85
C MET A 134 3.39 -22.72 -11.06
N THR A 135 3.64 -21.46 -11.46
CA THR A 135 2.59 -20.49 -11.77
C THR A 135 2.70 -19.94 -13.21
N LYS A 136 1.75 -19.08 -13.58
CA LYS A 136 1.79 -18.24 -14.79
C LYS A 136 2.48 -16.88 -14.58
N LEU A 137 2.79 -16.50 -13.33
CA LEU A 137 3.34 -15.17 -12.99
C LEU A 137 4.79 -15.04 -13.48
N LYS A 138 5.14 -13.86 -13.98
CA LYS A 138 6.48 -13.50 -14.45
C LYS A 138 6.84 -12.09 -14.00
N LEU A 139 7.98 -11.91 -13.34
CA LEU A 139 8.58 -10.61 -13.10
C LEU A 139 9.31 -10.15 -14.37
N ALA A 140 9.03 -8.94 -14.83
CA ALA A 140 9.69 -8.33 -15.97
C ALA A 140 11.19 -8.03 -15.69
N PRO A 141 12.04 -7.90 -16.73
CA PRO A 141 13.43 -7.48 -16.58
C PRO A 141 13.56 -6.08 -15.95
N VAL A 142 14.14 -6.02 -14.75
CA VAL A 142 14.35 -4.77 -14.02
C VAL A 142 15.50 -3.96 -14.63
N THR A 143 15.27 -2.70 -14.99
CA THR A 143 16.33 -1.75 -15.37
C THR A 143 16.78 -0.89 -14.18
N LEU A 144 18.02 -0.41 -14.25
CA LEU A 144 18.52 0.69 -13.40
C LEU A 144 18.73 1.99 -14.20
N ASP A 145 18.34 2.03 -15.48
CA ASP A 145 18.17 3.25 -16.29
C ASP A 145 16.72 3.35 -16.79
N PRO A 146 15.76 3.78 -15.96
CA PRO A 146 14.36 3.89 -16.36
C PRO A 146 14.09 5.18 -17.13
N GLN A 147 13.70 5.02 -18.40
CA GLN A 147 13.25 6.10 -19.27
C GLN A 147 11.79 6.46 -18.98
N THR A 148 10.90 5.46 -18.89
CA THR A 148 9.48 5.67 -18.53
C THR A 148 9.22 5.27 -17.08
N VAL A 149 8.78 6.23 -16.27
CA VAL A 149 8.40 6.04 -14.85
C VAL A 149 6.90 6.24 -14.70
N LEU A 150 6.22 5.35 -13.97
CA LEU A 150 4.81 5.51 -13.61
C LEU A 150 4.72 5.95 -12.15
N VAL A 151 3.89 6.93 -11.81
CA VAL A 151 3.68 7.39 -10.42
C VAL A 151 2.21 7.30 -10.05
N TYR A 152 1.94 6.66 -8.92
CA TYR A 152 0.63 6.49 -8.29
C TYR A 152 0.70 6.98 -6.84
N GLY A 153 -0.45 7.25 -6.24
CA GLY A 153 -0.59 7.52 -4.80
C GLY A 153 -2.04 7.40 -4.39
N ASP A 154 -2.29 7.15 -3.11
CA ASP A 154 -3.62 7.20 -2.51
C ASP A 154 -4.58 6.20 -3.21
N THR A 155 -4.13 4.94 -3.25
CA THR A 155 -4.82 3.82 -3.90
C THR A 155 -5.53 2.92 -2.91
N GLY A 156 -6.46 2.12 -3.40
CA GLY A 156 -7.45 1.47 -2.54
C GLY A 156 -8.75 2.28 -2.52
N CYS A 157 -9.64 1.95 -1.60
CA CYS A 157 -11.00 2.49 -1.58
C CYS A 157 -11.60 2.47 -0.17
N LYS A 158 -12.49 3.39 0.17
CA LYS A 158 -13.15 3.38 1.49
C LYS A 158 -14.34 2.40 1.47
N THR A 159 -14.67 1.79 2.61
CA THR A 159 -15.65 0.68 2.71
C THR A 159 -17.08 1.04 2.30
N GLN A 160 -17.45 2.31 2.32
CA GLN A 160 -18.74 2.80 1.81
C GLN A 160 -18.75 3.03 0.29
N ASP A 161 -17.57 3.10 -0.35
CA ASP A 161 -17.40 3.42 -1.76
C ASP A 161 -17.18 2.16 -2.63
N CYS A 162 -16.52 1.11 -2.10
CA CYS A 162 -16.29 -0.16 -2.80
C CYS A 162 -16.91 -1.39 -2.09
N PRO A 163 -17.55 -2.32 -2.82
CA PRO A 163 -18.05 -3.58 -2.26
C PRO A 163 -16.95 -4.47 -1.66
N ALA A 164 -17.25 -5.11 -0.52
CA ALA A 164 -16.38 -6.15 0.03
C ALA A 164 -16.17 -7.29 -0.97
N GLY A 165 -14.93 -7.76 -1.10
CA GLY A 165 -14.53 -8.79 -2.06
C GLY A 165 -14.21 -8.27 -3.47
N SER A 166 -14.41 -6.97 -3.77
CA SER A 166 -14.03 -6.38 -5.07
C SER A 166 -12.62 -5.79 -5.05
N ALA A 167 -12.01 -5.69 -6.24
CA ALA A 167 -10.88 -4.79 -6.46
C ALA A 167 -11.29 -3.34 -6.13
N ALA A 168 -10.35 -2.51 -5.68
CA ALA A 168 -10.56 -1.07 -5.59
C ALA A 168 -10.60 -0.43 -6.99
N GLU A 169 -11.62 0.38 -7.24
CA GLU A 169 -11.76 1.20 -8.44
C GLU A 169 -11.74 2.69 -8.05
N PRO A 170 -11.20 3.58 -8.90
CA PRO A 170 -10.68 3.30 -10.24
C PRO A 170 -9.23 2.78 -10.29
N PHE A 171 -8.62 2.39 -9.16
CA PHE A 171 -7.22 1.93 -9.18
C PHE A 171 -6.98 0.72 -10.09
N ALA A 172 -7.87 -0.29 -10.13
CA ALA A 172 -7.74 -1.40 -11.07
C ALA A 172 -7.75 -0.93 -12.53
N THR A 173 -8.68 -0.04 -12.88
CA THR A 173 -8.73 0.60 -14.20
C THR A 173 -7.43 1.34 -14.52
N LEU A 174 -6.92 2.18 -13.60
CA LEU A 174 -5.68 2.95 -13.78
C LEU A 174 -4.42 2.07 -13.80
N ALA A 175 -4.42 0.91 -13.14
CA ALA A 175 -3.33 -0.06 -13.19
C ALA A 175 -3.31 -0.83 -14.53
N GLN A 176 -4.48 -1.13 -15.09
CA GLN A 176 -4.58 -1.67 -16.45
C GLN A 176 -4.06 -0.66 -17.49
N GLN A 177 -4.43 0.61 -17.37
CA GLN A 177 -3.91 1.69 -18.21
C GLN A 177 -2.39 1.81 -18.10
N GLY A 178 -1.82 1.79 -16.88
CA GLY A 178 -0.37 1.82 -16.65
C GLY A 178 0.38 0.63 -17.25
N THR A 179 -0.21 -0.57 -17.17
CA THR A 179 0.37 -1.79 -17.77
C THR A 179 0.54 -1.64 -19.28
N SER A 180 -0.39 -0.98 -19.98
CA SER A 180 -0.27 -0.68 -21.41
C SER A 180 0.88 0.27 -21.77
N ARG A 181 1.29 1.13 -20.83
CA ARG A 181 2.32 2.18 -21.02
C ARG A 181 3.76 1.66 -20.91
N LYS A 182 3.97 0.39 -20.55
CA LYS A 182 5.29 -0.26 -20.44
C LYS A 182 6.29 0.51 -19.55
N GLY A 183 5.83 0.86 -18.34
CA GLY A 183 6.68 1.45 -17.32
C GLY A 183 7.94 0.61 -17.04
N GLN A 184 9.05 1.29 -16.78
CA GLN A 184 10.35 0.70 -16.47
C GLN A 184 10.73 0.85 -14.99
N LEU A 185 9.96 1.66 -14.26
CA LEU A 185 9.98 1.89 -12.82
C LEU A 185 8.57 2.33 -12.42
N ILE A 186 8.06 1.85 -11.28
CA ILE A 186 6.81 2.31 -10.69
C ILE A 186 7.12 2.92 -9.32
N LEU A 187 6.60 4.12 -9.09
CA LEU A 187 6.68 4.83 -7.83
C LEU A 187 5.29 4.89 -7.22
N HIS A 188 5.17 4.61 -5.92
CA HIS A 188 3.91 4.76 -5.20
C HIS A 188 4.08 5.61 -3.95
N MET A 189 3.30 6.69 -3.85
CA MET A 189 3.44 7.78 -2.89
C MET A 189 2.69 7.53 -1.57
N GLY A 190 2.62 6.27 -1.12
CA GLY A 190 1.93 5.90 0.12
C GLY A 190 0.41 5.80 -0.03
N ASP A 191 -0.23 5.32 1.04
CA ASP A 191 -1.66 5.04 1.17
C ASP A 191 -2.19 4.01 0.15
N TYR A 192 -2.37 2.77 0.64
CA TYR A 192 -2.69 1.59 -0.18
C TYR A 192 -3.91 0.79 0.31
N ASN A 193 -4.45 1.10 1.50
CA ASN A 193 -5.36 0.20 2.24
C ASN A 193 -6.46 0.97 3.00
N TYR A 194 -7.28 1.76 2.30
CA TYR A 194 -8.34 2.58 2.90
C TYR A 194 -9.50 1.77 3.52
N ARG A 195 -9.83 0.59 2.99
CA ARG A 195 -10.84 -0.32 3.58
C ARG A 195 -10.39 -0.85 4.94
N GLY A 196 -9.09 -1.05 5.11
CA GLY A 196 -8.50 -1.54 6.35
C GLY A 196 -8.52 -0.54 7.49
N THR A 197 -8.62 0.76 7.22
CA THR A 197 -8.11 1.81 8.13
C THR A 197 -9.08 2.97 8.35
N GLY A 198 -10.38 2.69 8.52
CA GLY A 198 -11.44 3.71 8.60
C GLY A 198 -11.46 4.62 9.85
N GLY A 199 -10.30 4.91 10.46
CA GLY A 199 -10.10 5.83 11.59
C GLY A 199 -10.72 5.38 12.91
N SER A 200 -12.05 5.32 12.97
CA SER A 200 -12.81 4.91 14.16
C SER A 200 -12.63 3.43 14.47
N LEU A 201 -12.14 3.13 15.67
CA LEU A 201 -12.11 1.79 16.24
C LEU A 201 -13.45 1.45 16.87
N ALA A 202 -13.98 2.38 17.68
CA ALA A 202 -15.28 2.30 18.34
C ALA A 202 -15.92 3.70 18.44
N LYS A 203 -17.11 3.80 19.04
CA LYS A 203 -17.85 5.07 19.17
C LYS A 203 -17.03 6.08 20.01
N GLY A 204 -16.50 7.10 19.35
CA GLY A 204 -15.66 8.14 20.00
C GLY A 204 -14.22 7.70 20.28
N ILE A 205 -13.77 6.56 19.74
CA ILE A 205 -12.39 6.07 19.85
C ILE A 205 -11.85 5.92 18.42
N TYR A 206 -10.78 6.65 18.12
CA TYR A 206 -10.10 6.69 16.83
C TYR A 206 -8.65 6.23 17.00
N ALA A 207 -8.09 5.58 15.98
CA ALA A 207 -6.66 5.29 15.96
C ALA A 207 -5.84 6.58 15.84
N TYR A 208 -4.60 6.58 16.36
CA TYR A 208 -3.65 7.67 16.12
C TYR A 208 -3.44 7.90 14.62
N ASP A 209 -3.51 9.15 14.17
CA ASP A 209 -3.44 9.51 12.73
C ASP A 209 -2.66 10.81 12.45
N ALA A 210 -1.56 11.03 13.18
CA ALA A 210 -0.50 12.03 12.91
C ALA A 210 -0.85 13.52 12.67
N GLY A 211 -2.13 13.92 12.75
CA GLY A 211 -2.60 15.28 12.49
C GLY A 211 -3.90 15.38 11.68
N ASP A 212 -4.40 14.28 11.12
CA ASP A 212 -5.56 14.30 10.21
C ASP A 212 -6.92 14.37 10.92
N ASP A 213 -7.94 14.78 10.15
CA ASP A 213 -9.37 14.77 10.49
C ASP A 213 -9.70 15.36 11.89
N ASP A 214 -8.99 16.42 12.30
CA ASP A 214 -9.04 17.10 13.62
C ASP A 214 -8.70 16.22 14.84
N TYR A 215 -8.43 14.91 14.67
CA TYR A 215 -8.28 13.97 15.79
C TYR A 215 -6.92 14.03 16.50
N GLY A 216 -5.95 14.77 15.95
CA GLY A 216 -4.60 14.92 16.51
C GLY A 216 -4.46 15.91 17.67
N GLY A 217 -5.44 16.76 17.95
CA GLY A 217 -5.32 17.78 19.00
C GLY A 217 -4.12 18.73 18.80
N PRO A 218 -3.64 19.43 19.85
CA PRO A 218 -2.54 20.38 19.72
C PRO A 218 -1.15 19.74 19.50
N SER A 219 -0.98 18.44 19.75
CA SER A 219 0.33 17.76 19.62
C SER A 219 0.47 16.88 18.37
N CYS A 220 -0.60 16.74 17.58
CA CYS A 220 -0.74 15.80 16.47
C CYS A 220 -0.74 14.32 16.89
N GLY A 221 -1.44 14.04 17.99
CA GLY A 221 -1.69 12.71 18.55
C GLY A 221 -0.54 12.15 19.39
N LEU A 222 0.54 12.89 19.60
CA LEU A 222 1.72 12.38 20.31
C LEU A 222 1.53 12.29 21.82
N GLU A 223 0.96 13.32 22.42
CA GLU A 223 0.76 13.47 23.87
C GLU A 223 -0.69 13.18 24.30
N GLU A 224 -1.56 12.90 23.34
CA GLU A 224 -2.93 12.41 23.55
C GLU A 224 -2.97 10.88 23.71
N THR A 225 -4.04 10.36 24.35
CA THR A 225 -4.24 8.91 24.61
C THR A 225 -4.13 8.08 23.34
N TYR A 226 -3.16 7.16 23.31
CA TYR A 226 -2.84 6.38 22.12
C TYR A 226 -3.78 5.18 21.95
N TYR A 227 -4.46 5.13 20.80
CA TYR A 227 -5.17 3.94 20.34
C TYR A 227 -4.62 3.47 18.99
N SER A 228 -4.64 2.16 18.80
CA SER A 228 -4.12 1.48 17.61
C SER A 228 -5.07 0.38 17.15
N GLN A 229 -5.22 0.24 15.83
CA GLN A 229 -5.82 -0.94 15.20
C GLN A 229 -5.08 -2.22 15.61
N ASN A 230 -3.77 -2.14 15.81
CA ASN A 230 -2.90 -3.28 16.09
C ASN A 230 -2.58 -3.44 17.59
N ALA A 231 -3.26 -2.70 18.47
CA ALA A 231 -3.23 -2.96 19.90
C ALA A 231 -3.82 -4.34 20.23
N GLU A 232 -3.36 -4.94 21.34
CA GLU A 232 -3.99 -6.14 21.88
C GLU A 232 -5.48 -5.87 22.17
N HIS A 233 -6.33 -6.86 21.92
CA HIS A 233 -7.80 -6.77 22.04
C HIS A 233 -8.50 -5.71 21.15
N SER A 234 -7.81 -5.07 20.20
CA SER A 234 -8.42 -4.09 19.29
C SER A 234 -9.44 -4.74 18.34
N PRO A 235 -10.62 -4.13 18.10
CA PRO A 235 -11.70 -4.76 17.33
C PRO A 235 -11.52 -4.69 15.80
N LYS A 236 -10.51 -3.97 15.31
CA LYS A 236 -10.29 -3.72 13.86
C LYS A 236 -8.80 -3.75 13.48
N PRO A 237 -8.09 -4.87 13.63
CA PRO A 237 -6.68 -4.94 13.29
C PRO A 237 -6.40 -4.92 11.78
N ASP A 238 -5.18 -4.52 11.43
CA ASP A 238 -4.66 -4.68 10.08
C ASP A 238 -4.66 -6.17 9.69
N ASN A 239 -5.03 -6.45 8.44
CA ASN A 239 -5.35 -7.79 7.97
C ASN A 239 -5.13 -7.94 6.45
N TRP A 240 -4.82 -9.16 6.02
CA TRP A 240 -4.54 -9.47 4.62
C TRP A 240 -5.70 -9.17 3.66
N GLN A 241 -6.96 -9.28 4.09
CA GLN A 241 -8.08 -9.22 3.17
C GLN A 241 -8.24 -7.82 2.54
N THR A 242 -8.11 -6.75 3.33
CA THR A 242 -8.20 -5.39 2.79
C THR A 242 -6.95 -5.02 1.98
N TRP A 243 -5.76 -5.45 2.40
CA TRP A 243 -4.53 -5.38 1.59
C TRP A 243 -4.66 -6.03 0.21
N TYR A 244 -5.32 -7.20 0.15
CA TYR A 244 -5.58 -7.91 -1.10
C TYR A 244 -6.59 -7.14 -1.97
N GLU A 245 -7.71 -6.71 -1.39
CA GLU A 245 -8.79 -6.05 -2.12
C GLU A 245 -8.46 -4.63 -2.60
N ASP A 246 -7.71 -3.85 -1.82
CA ASP A 246 -7.37 -2.45 -2.15
C ASP A 246 -6.11 -2.29 -2.99
N PHE A 247 -5.13 -3.21 -2.89
CA PHE A 247 -3.88 -3.10 -3.63
C PHE A 247 -3.56 -4.31 -4.53
N PHE A 248 -3.40 -5.52 -3.98
CA PHE A 248 -2.83 -6.63 -4.77
C PHE A 248 -3.75 -7.14 -5.88
N LEU A 249 -5.06 -7.16 -5.65
CA LEU A 249 -6.07 -7.52 -6.64
C LEU A 249 -6.22 -6.44 -7.75
N PRO A 250 -6.41 -5.14 -7.44
CA PRO A 250 -6.50 -4.09 -8.47
C PRO A 250 -5.20 -3.85 -9.23
N ALA A 251 -4.03 -3.89 -8.57
CA ALA A 251 -2.74 -3.69 -9.25
C ALA A 251 -2.44 -4.80 -10.28
N GLY A 252 -2.92 -6.02 -10.07
CA GLY A 252 -3.00 -7.07 -11.10
C GLY A 252 -1.68 -7.31 -11.84
N GLU A 253 -1.68 -7.14 -13.17
CA GLU A 253 -0.49 -7.33 -14.02
C GLU A 253 0.61 -6.28 -13.76
N LEU A 254 0.24 -5.06 -13.34
CA LEU A 254 1.17 -3.95 -13.08
C LEU A 254 2.20 -4.29 -11.99
N LEU A 255 1.81 -5.09 -10.99
CA LEU A 255 2.71 -5.62 -9.95
C LEU A 255 3.97 -6.25 -10.53
N SER A 256 3.81 -6.94 -11.66
CA SER A 256 4.82 -7.78 -12.27
C SER A 256 5.56 -7.12 -13.45
N SER A 257 5.07 -5.97 -13.93
CA SER A 257 5.51 -5.32 -15.16
C SER A 257 6.82 -4.52 -15.03
N ALA A 258 7.16 -4.07 -13.82
CA ALA A 258 8.32 -3.21 -13.53
C ALA A 258 8.79 -3.37 -12.06
N PRO A 259 9.95 -2.81 -11.68
CA PRO A 259 10.31 -2.65 -10.28
C PRO A 259 9.51 -1.53 -9.61
N TRP A 260 9.10 -1.76 -8.37
CA TRP A 260 8.41 -0.77 -7.53
C TRP A 260 9.36 -0.06 -6.56
N VAL A 261 9.02 1.17 -6.20
CA VAL A 261 9.53 1.88 -5.01
C VAL A 261 8.32 2.42 -4.25
N PHE A 262 8.24 2.06 -2.97
CA PHE A 262 7.11 2.33 -2.10
C PHE A 262 7.48 3.38 -1.05
N ALA A 263 6.78 4.52 -1.04
CA ALA A 263 6.67 5.36 0.14
C ALA A 263 5.66 4.76 1.13
N ARG A 264 5.61 5.30 2.34
CA ARG A 264 4.63 4.95 3.37
C ARG A 264 3.71 6.14 3.61
N GLY A 265 2.41 5.92 3.59
CA GLY A 265 1.44 6.96 3.89
C GLY A 265 0.88 6.88 5.31
N ASN A 266 0.04 7.83 5.70
CA ASN A 266 -0.49 7.83 7.06
C ASN A 266 -1.56 6.75 7.30
N HIS A 267 -2.14 6.17 6.24
CA HIS A 267 -2.90 4.93 6.35
C HIS A 267 -2.01 3.74 6.74
N GLU A 268 -0.68 3.81 6.54
CA GLU A 268 0.30 2.82 6.99
C GLU A 268 1.11 3.26 8.23
N LEU A 269 0.53 4.09 9.09
CA LEU A 269 0.99 4.23 10.47
C LEU A 269 0.90 2.88 11.22
N CYS A 270 1.74 2.69 12.24
CA CYS A 270 1.68 1.48 13.07
C CYS A 270 0.36 1.34 13.84
N SER A 271 -0.31 2.47 14.09
CA SER A 271 -1.69 2.57 14.58
C SER A 271 -2.75 2.08 13.59
N ARG A 272 -2.39 1.90 12.31
CA ARG A 272 -3.28 1.60 11.17
C ARG A 272 -2.68 0.43 10.36
N ALA A 273 -2.45 0.53 9.05
CA ALA A 273 -1.96 -0.59 8.22
C ALA A 273 -0.42 -0.80 8.21
N GLY A 274 0.32 -0.23 9.17
CA GLY A 274 1.78 -0.32 9.19
C GLY A 274 2.32 -1.76 9.29
N VAL A 275 1.59 -2.69 9.92
CA VAL A 275 1.99 -4.09 10.08
C VAL A 275 2.13 -4.78 8.71
N GLY A 276 1.13 -4.65 7.85
CA GLY A 276 1.17 -5.13 6.47
C GLY A 276 2.19 -4.39 5.62
N TRP A 277 2.32 -3.06 5.76
CA TRP A 277 3.29 -2.29 4.97
C TRP A 277 4.74 -2.74 5.22
N PHE A 278 5.15 -2.93 6.48
CA PHE A 278 6.51 -3.42 6.79
C PHE A 278 6.77 -4.83 6.23
N TYR A 279 5.74 -5.69 6.23
CA TYR A 279 5.83 -7.05 5.71
C TYR A 279 5.85 -7.10 4.18
N PHE A 280 5.00 -6.33 3.49
CA PHE A 280 4.91 -6.35 2.03
C PHE A 280 5.91 -5.41 1.35
N PHE A 281 5.96 -4.14 1.75
CA PHE A 281 6.67 -3.08 1.01
C PHE A 281 7.94 -2.58 1.69
N GLY A 282 8.13 -2.92 2.97
CA GLY A 282 9.33 -2.56 3.73
C GLY A 282 10.64 -2.84 2.95
N PRO A 283 11.52 -1.83 2.77
CA PRO A 283 12.72 -1.95 1.93
C PRO A 283 13.83 -2.82 2.57
N GLY A 284 13.78 -3.04 3.88
CA GLY A 284 14.71 -3.94 4.57
C GLY A 284 14.39 -5.42 4.36
N SER A 285 15.43 -6.26 4.47
CA SER A 285 15.38 -7.71 4.31
C SER A 285 16.59 -8.36 4.99
N GLY A 286 16.43 -9.54 5.59
CA GLY A 286 17.54 -10.39 6.05
C GLY A 286 18.36 -11.06 4.93
N LEU A 287 18.08 -10.77 3.64
CA LEU A 287 18.89 -11.23 2.51
C LEU A 287 20.30 -10.60 2.52
N ALA A 288 21.30 -11.37 2.10
CA ALA A 288 22.71 -10.95 2.13
C ALA A 288 22.96 -9.62 1.40
N GLY A 289 23.34 -8.59 2.16
CA GLY A 289 23.63 -7.22 1.68
C GLY A 289 22.49 -6.22 1.82
N GLY A 290 21.27 -6.67 2.17
CA GLY A 290 20.14 -5.79 2.46
C GLY A 290 20.27 -5.07 3.81
N ILE A 291 19.65 -3.89 3.93
CA ILE A 291 19.47 -3.26 5.25
C ILE A 291 18.48 -4.07 6.11
N ALA A 292 18.57 -3.93 7.44
CA ALA A 292 17.73 -4.67 8.38
C ALA A 292 16.22 -4.50 8.10
N GLN A 293 15.46 -5.59 8.23
CA GLN A 293 14.00 -5.53 8.10
C GLN A 293 13.36 -4.97 9.38
N GLU A 294 12.80 -3.77 9.24
CA GLU A 294 12.04 -3.08 10.27
C GLU A 294 10.62 -3.66 10.43
N SER A 295 10.02 -3.40 11.59
CA SER A 295 8.63 -3.68 11.91
C SER A 295 8.09 -2.63 12.89
N CYS A 296 6.77 -2.58 13.07
CA CYS A 296 6.17 -1.79 14.14
C CYS A 296 6.61 -2.27 15.54
N PRO A 297 6.74 -1.36 16.53
CA PRO A 297 6.87 -1.72 17.94
C PRO A 297 5.52 -2.26 18.48
N ALA A 298 5.52 -2.78 19.71
CA ALA A 298 4.29 -3.13 20.41
C ALA A 298 3.34 -1.92 20.51
N GLN A 299 2.02 -2.18 20.50
CA GLN A 299 1.00 -1.16 20.20
C GLN A 299 0.07 -0.84 21.38
N GLY A 300 0.34 -1.40 22.57
CA GLY A 300 -0.53 -1.29 23.75
C GLY A 300 -1.70 -2.27 23.73
N ASP A 301 -2.63 -2.10 24.68
CA ASP A 301 -3.90 -2.82 24.78
C ASP A 301 -5.06 -1.84 24.54
N PHE A 302 -6.06 -2.22 23.75
CA PHE A 302 -7.22 -1.39 23.44
C PHE A 302 -8.07 -1.04 24.68
N ASN A 303 -8.07 -1.89 25.70
CA ASN A 303 -8.80 -1.68 26.97
C ASN A 303 -7.95 -0.95 28.02
N ALA A 304 -6.63 -0.88 27.83
CA ALA A 304 -5.69 -0.17 28.68
C ALA A 304 -4.71 0.65 27.81
N PRO A 305 -5.22 1.66 27.07
CA PRO A 305 -4.46 2.39 26.06
C PRO A 305 -3.27 3.14 26.67
N PRO A 306 -2.11 3.19 25.99
CA PRO A 306 -0.98 4.02 26.40
C PRO A 306 -1.36 5.51 26.47
N ALA A 307 -0.73 6.25 27.40
CA ALA A 307 -1.03 7.66 27.60
C ALA A 307 -0.55 8.58 26.46
N THR A 308 0.45 8.15 25.69
CA THR A 308 1.11 8.92 24.61
C THR A 308 1.55 7.98 23.48
N ALA A 309 1.68 8.50 22.25
CA ALA A 309 2.02 7.71 21.06
C ALA A 309 3.52 7.44 20.87
N SER A 310 4.39 8.23 21.52
CA SER A 310 5.81 8.33 21.19
C SER A 310 6.60 7.02 21.32
N ALA A 311 6.15 6.05 22.13
CA ALA A 311 6.77 4.72 22.23
C ALA A 311 6.24 3.69 21.21
N HIS A 312 5.16 4.02 20.48
CA HIS A 312 4.40 3.12 19.61
C HIS A 312 4.50 3.51 18.12
N ILE A 313 5.06 4.68 17.84
CA ILE A 313 5.36 5.17 16.50
C ILE A 313 6.67 4.55 15.99
N LYS A 314 6.72 4.31 14.68
CA LYS A 314 7.94 3.98 13.94
C LYS A 314 8.10 4.98 12.80
N LEU A 315 9.22 5.68 12.79
CA LEU A 315 9.71 6.47 11.66
C LEU A 315 10.86 5.69 11.01
N LEU A 316 10.85 5.54 9.70
CA LEU A 316 11.96 4.93 8.95
C LEU A 316 13.12 5.92 8.76
N PRO A 317 14.37 5.46 8.82
CA PRO A 317 15.49 6.18 8.23
C PRO A 317 15.26 6.37 6.73
N PRO A 318 15.55 7.56 6.17
CA PRO A 318 15.42 7.82 4.75
C PRO A 318 16.55 7.11 3.99
N TYR A 319 16.32 6.80 2.72
CA TYR A 319 17.28 6.06 1.92
C TYR A 319 17.42 6.60 0.49
N MET A 320 18.64 6.44 -0.04
CA MET A 320 18.96 6.80 -1.43
C MET A 320 19.01 5.53 -2.28
N LEU A 321 18.36 5.55 -3.44
CA LEU A 321 18.53 4.58 -4.52
C LEU A 321 19.32 5.26 -5.64
N ASP A 322 20.47 4.70 -6.03
CA ASP A 322 21.26 5.19 -7.15
C ASP A 322 20.84 4.45 -8.42
N LEU A 323 20.28 5.19 -9.38
CA LEU A 323 19.96 4.74 -10.74
C LEU A 323 20.96 5.39 -11.71
N HIS A 324 20.98 5.03 -12.99
CA HIS A 324 22.00 5.51 -13.93
C HIS A 324 21.91 7.02 -14.18
N ARG A 325 20.72 7.54 -14.54
CA ARG A 325 20.47 8.98 -14.78
C ARG A 325 20.22 9.80 -13.52
N LEU A 326 19.47 9.25 -12.56
CA LEU A 326 18.93 9.98 -11.40
C LEU A 326 19.12 9.19 -10.11
N ARG A 327 18.80 9.83 -8.99
CA ARG A 327 18.70 9.19 -7.66
C ARG A 327 17.31 9.39 -7.08
N LEU A 328 16.85 8.44 -6.29
CA LEU A 328 15.60 8.56 -5.53
C LEU A 328 15.95 8.68 -4.04
N TRP A 329 15.61 9.81 -3.42
CA TRP A 329 15.64 9.97 -1.97
C TRP A 329 14.24 9.68 -1.42
N VAL A 330 14.07 8.49 -0.83
CA VAL A 330 12.78 8.07 -0.27
C VAL A 330 12.74 8.44 1.21
N MET A 331 11.74 9.24 1.58
CA MET A 331 11.54 9.81 2.90
C MET A 331 10.19 9.34 3.47
N ASP A 332 10.21 8.87 4.72
CA ASP A 332 9.00 8.40 5.41
C ASP A 332 8.28 9.57 6.08
N SER A 333 7.40 10.25 5.34
CA SER A 333 6.64 11.40 5.82
C SER A 333 5.32 11.04 6.53
N ALA A 334 5.00 9.75 6.70
CA ALA A 334 3.68 9.31 7.18
C ALA A 334 3.29 9.91 8.54
N ASN A 335 4.29 10.18 9.38
CA ASN A 335 4.13 10.74 10.72
C ASN A 335 4.27 12.28 10.78
N ALA A 336 4.42 12.97 9.65
CA ALA A 336 4.49 14.43 9.65
C ALA A 336 3.09 15.04 9.88
N CYS A 337 3.03 16.18 10.56
CA CYS A 337 1.78 16.88 10.84
C CYS A 337 1.64 18.12 9.97
N ASP A 338 0.41 18.39 9.52
CA ASP A 338 0.20 19.43 8.51
C ASP A 338 0.08 20.85 9.08
N ASP A 339 -0.49 21.04 10.26
CA ASP A 339 -0.69 22.37 10.86
C ASP A 339 0.19 22.67 12.09
N ARG A 340 0.88 21.67 12.67
CA ARG A 340 1.83 21.84 13.80
C ARG A 340 3.23 21.35 13.49
N ASP A 341 4.17 21.95 14.20
CA ASP A 341 5.62 21.74 14.17
C ASP A 341 6.23 21.65 15.58
N ALA A 342 5.41 21.76 16.64
CA ALA A 342 5.84 21.93 18.02
C ALA A 342 6.04 20.60 18.79
N ASN A 343 6.61 19.56 18.15
CA ASN A 343 6.85 18.27 18.79
C ASN A 343 8.18 17.61 18.35
N ALA A 344 8.50 16.44 18.94
CA ALA A 344 9.80 15.78 18.77
C ALA A 344 10.07 15.24 17.34
N LEU A 345 9.06 15.10 16.48
CA LEU A 345 9.23 14.60 15.11
C LEU A 345 9.86 15.65 14.19
N THR A 346 9.64 16.95 14.44
CA THR A 346 10.29 18.05 13.69
C THR A 346 11.81 17.93 13.69
N ALA A 347 12.41 17.62 14.85
CA ALA A 347 13.85 17.39 14.98
C ALA A 347 14.34 16.11 14.25
N GLN A 348 13.50 15.07 14.17
CA GLN A 348 13.80 13.88 13.39
C GLN A 348 13.83 14.22 11.89
N TYR A 349 12.84 14.97 11.39
CA TYR A 349 12.80 15.41 10.00
C TYR A 349 13.94 16.37 9.65
N GLN A 350 14.34 17.26 10.57
CA GLN A 350 15.53 18.11 10.40
C GLN A 350 16.78 17.23 10.18
N ALA A 351 16.99 16.23 11.03
CA ALA A 351 18.10 15.29 10.91
C ALA A 351 18.03 14.44 9.62
N GLN A 352 16.86 14.23 9.02
CA GLN A 352 16.71 13.60 7.71
C GLN A 352 17.10 14.54 6.56
N PHE A 353 16.69 15.81 6.60
CA PHE A 353 17.13 16.81 5.61
C PHE A 353 18.63 17.13 5.72
N GLU A 354 19.20 17.12 6.92
CA GLU A 354 20.66 17.24 7.10
C GLU A 354 21.41 16.02 6.55
N GLN A 355 20.87 14.81 6.67
CA GLN A 355 21.42 13.62 6.01
C GLN A 355 21.34 13.68 4.48
N LEU A 356 20.29 14.30 3.92
CA LEU A 356 20.19 14.55 2.48
C LEU A 356 21.28 15.54 2.04
N GLN A 357 21.42 16.68 2.73
CA GLN A 357 22.50 17.66 2.49
C GLN A 357 23.90 17.04 2.56
N GLN A 358 24.17 16.18 3.56
CA GLN A 358 25.45 15.46 3.70
C GLN A 358 25.75 14.44 2.60
N ARG A 359 24.74 14.03 1.80
CA ARG A 359 24.87 13.07 0.69
C ARG A 359 25.00 13.76 -0.68
N THR A 360 24.95 15.09 -0.70
CA THR A 360 25.15 15.96 -1.86
C THR A 360 26.41 16.82 -1.70
N GLY A 361 27.02 17.28 -2.79
CA GLY A 361 28.24 18.08 -2.77
C GLY A 361 29.49 17.37 -3.29
N ARG A 362 29.36 16.42 -4.23
CA ARG A 362 30.46 15.87 -5.02
C ARG A 362 30.25 16.14 -6.51
N GLU A 363 31.33 16.47 -7.22
CA GLU A 363 31.30 16.73 -8.67
C GLU A 363 30.78 15.51 -9.45
N GLY A 364 30.02 15.77 -10.52
CA GLY A 364 29.35 14.72 -11.31
C GLY A 364 28.04 14.21 -10.70
N GLU A 365 27.33 15.04 -9.94
CA GLU A 365 26.10 14.66 -9.26
C GLU A 365 24.90 14.52 -10.21
N LYS A 366 24.17 13.41 -10.04
CA LYS A 366 22.90 13.12 -10.72
C LYS A 366 21.77 13.91 -10.04
N PRO A 367 20.71 14.31 -10.76
CA PRO A 367 19.49 14.82 -10.14
C PRO A 367 18.92 13.83 -9.12
N ILE A 368 18.41 14.37 -8.03
CA ILE A 368 17.68 13.65 -6.98
C ILE A 368 16.20 13.99 -7.14
N TRP A 369 15.36 12.96 -7.20
CA TRP A 369 13.93 13.11 -6.92
C TRP A 369 13.68 12.74 -5.46
N LEU A 370 13.00 13.61 -4.72
CA LEU A 370 12.58 13.34 -3.35
C LEU A 370 11.16 12.74 -3.39
N LEU A 371 10.99 11.59 -2.76
CA LEU A 371 9.73 10.83 -2.72
C LEU A 371 9.24 10.76 -1.28
N GLY A 372 7.99 11.14 -1.06
CA GLY A 372 7.27 11.00 0.21
C GLY A 372 5.80 10.65 -0.01
N HIS A 373 5.00 10.77 1.04
CA HIS A 373 3.54 10.71 0.96
C HIS A 373 2.91 12.07 1.19
N ARG A 374 3.18 12.71 2.33
CA ARG A 374 2.72 14.09 2.57
C ARG A 374 3.54 15.06 1.71
N PRO A 375 2.90 16.01 1.03
CA PRO A 375 3.61 17.04 0.26
C PRO A 375 4.54 17.83 1.19
N LEU A 376 5.73 18.24 0.76
CA LEU A 376 6.53 19.20 1.55
C LEU A 376 5.88 20.59 1.49
N TRP A 377 5.38 20.95 0.31
CA TRP A 377 4.64 22.18 0.05
C TRP A 377 3.31 21.79 -0.62
N GLY A 378 2.18 21.94 0.07
CA GLY A 378 0.86 21.60 -0.49
C GLY A 378 -0.16 22.70 -0.19
N VAL A 379 -1.12 22.91 -1.09
CA VAL A 379 -2.21 23.90 -0.93
C VAL A 379 -3.56 23.18 -0.94
N SER A 380 -4.14 22.96 0.25
CA SER A 380 -5.37 22.18 0.45
C SER A 380 -6.66 22.95 0.15
N GLY A 381 -6.62 24.28 0.07
CA GLY A 381 -7.79 25.08 -0.25
C GLY A 381 -7.60 26.58 -0.01
N GLN A 382 -8.71 27.26 0.32
CA GLN A 382 -8.73 28.67 0.74
C GLN A 382 -9.45 28.78 2.09
N GLY A 383 -8.81 29.44 3.06
CA GLY A 383 -9.38 29.80 4.35
C GLY A 383 -9.87 31.25 4.37
N GLN A 384 -10.16 31.77 5.56
CA GLN A 384 -10.56 33.18 5.72
C GLN A 384 -9.39 34.15 5.48
N ASP A 385 -8.19 33.78 5.95
CA ASP A 385 -7.00 34.65 5.95
C ASP A 385 -6.03 34.37 4.78
N GLY A 386 -6.39 33.49 3.85
CA GLY A 386 -5.57 33.14 2.69
C GLY A 386 -5.59 31.65 2.32
N PRO A 387 -4.66 31.17 1.47
CA PRO A 387 -4.55 29.76 1.09
C PRO A 387 -4.30 28.86 2.31
N LEU A 388 -5.01 27.74 2.39
CA LEU A 388 -4.70 26.68 3.36
C LEU A 388 -3.51 25.88 2.82
N THR A 389 -2.48 25.71 3.65
CA THR A 389 -1.25 24.99 3.31
C THR A 389 -1.05 23.79 4.24
N LEU A 390 -0.31 22.78 3.75
CA LEU A 390 -0.02 21.53 4.45
C LEU A 390 1.45 21.43 4.85
N ASN A 391 1.76 20.42 5.68
CA ASN A 391 3.08 19.99 6.14
C ASN A 391 3.98 21.06 6.75
N LYS A 392 3.40 21.87 7.66
CA LYS A 392 4.16 22.80 8.50
C LYS A 392 5.32 22.12 9.23
N MET A 393 5.14 20.86 9.67
CA MET A 393 6.19 20.11 10.36
C MET A 393 7.47 19.97 9.52
N MET A 394 7.37 19.50 8.27
CA MET A 394 8.55 19.32 7.43
C MET A 394 9.10 20.65 6.89
N GLN A 395 8.26 21.68 6.72
CA GLN A 395 8.71 23.04 6.39
C GLN A 395 9.58 23.64 7.50
N THR A 396 9.07 23.65 8.74
CA THR A 396 9.84 24.10 9.92
C THR A 396 11.10 23.26 10.11
N ALA A 397 11.03 21.93 9.94
CA ALA A 397 12.19 21.04 10.02
C ALA A 397 13.26 21.33 8.96
N LEU A 398 12.87 21.67 7.72
CA LEU A 398 13.79 22.05 6.66
C LEU A 398 14.46 23.41 6.93
N ALA A 399 13.66 24.40 7.35
CA ALA A 399 14.13 25.73 7.71
C ALA A 399 15.07 25.74 8.92
N GLN A 400 14.95 24.76 9.83
CA GLN A 400 15.84 24.58 10.99
C GLN A 400 17.18 23.90 10.65
N THR A 401 17.34 23.30 9.46
CA THR A 401 18.62 22.72 9.05
C THR A 401 19.70 23.79 8.91
N THR A 402 20.98 23.38 9.03
CA THR A 402 22.14 24.25 8.80
C THR A 402 22.13 24.98 7.43
N ALA A 403 21.42 24.43 6.43
CA ALA A 403 21.28 25.04 5.10
C ALA A 403 20.00 25.89 4.91
N GLY A 404 18.96 25.66 5.71
CA GLY A 404 17.64 26.30 5.58
C GLY A 404 16.85 25.96 4.30
N GLN A 405 17.36 25.07 3.45
CA GLN A 405 16.79 24.70 2.14
C GLN A 405 17.21 23.28 1.73
N LEU A 406 16.60 22.75 0.66
CA LEU A 406 17.03 21.49 0.03
C LEU A 406 18.37 21.69 -0.73
N PRO A 407 19.18 20.64 -0.94
CA PRO A 407 20.38 20.75 -1.76
C PRO A 407 20.00 20.99 -3.24
N PRO A 408 20.78 21.78 -4.01
CA PRO A 408 20.50 22.08 -5.42
C PRO A 408 20.42 20.87 -6.35
N ALA A 409 20.89 19.70 -5.92
CA ALA A 409 20.76 18.46 -6.66
C ALA A 409 19.32 17.88 -6.63
N VAL A 410 18.44 18.32 -5.71
CA VAL A 410 17.02 17.91 -5.73
C VAL A 410 16.29 18.71 -6.81
N SER A 411 15.77 18.03 -7.84
CA SER A 411 15.13 18.67 -9.00
C SER A 411 13.63 18.39 -9.14
N LEU A 412 13.08 17.47 -8.35
CA LEU A 412 11.65 17.16 -8.30
C LEU A 412 11.27 16.58 -6.94
N LEU A 413 10.11 16.98 -6.41
CA LEU A 413 9.42 16.28 -5.33
C LEU A 413 8.19 15.55 -5.87
N LEU A 414 7.98 14.33 -5.38
CA LEU A 414 6.79 13.52 -5.64
C LEU A 414 6.13 13.15 -4.30
N SER A 415 4.81 13.34 -4.22
CA SER A 415 4.00 13.02 -3.03
C SER A 415 2.57 12.59 -3.41
N GLY A 416 1.79 12.16 -2.43
CA GLY A 416 0.36 11.86 -2.51
C GLY A 416 -0.39 12.65 -1.42
N HIS A 417 -1.16 11.95 -0.58
CA HIS A 417 -1.89 12.44 0.61
C HIS A 417 -3.08 13.37 0.31
N MET A 418 -2.90 14.34 -0.57
CA MET A 418 -3.98 15.19 -1.05
C MET A 418 -4.76 14.37 -2.08
N HIS A 419 -6.01 14.01 -1.77
CA HIS A 419 -6.89 13.21 -2.65
C HIS A 419 -7.29 13.98 -3.95
N SER A 420 -6.33 14.32 -4.79
CA SER A 420 -6.41 15.21 -5.95
C SER A 420 -5.05 15.25 -6.67
N TYR A 421 -5.02 15.77 -7.90
CA TYR A 421 -3.75 16.16 -8.52
C TYR A 421 -3.42 17.61 -8.15
N GLN A 422 -2.14 17.89 -7.88
CA GLN A 422 -1.61 19.25 -7.76
C GLN A 422 -0.17 19.37 -8.28
N SER A 423 0.16 20.47 -8.95
CA SER A 423 1.54 20.88 -9.28
C SER A 423 1.89 22.19 -8.61
N LEU A 424 3.11 22.32 -8.08
CA LEU A 424 3.65 23.56 -7.53
C LEU A 424 5.04 23.86 -8.12
N SER A 425 5.28 25.15 -8.38
CA SER A 425 6.54 25.71 -8.86
C SER A 425 6.76 27.08 -8.24
N PHE A 426 7.99 27.39 -7.83
CA PHE A 426 8.33 28.67 -7.17
C PHE A 426 8.89 29.68 -8.19
N GLY A 427 8.79 30.97 -7.86
CA GLY A 427 9.16 32.05 -8.78
C GLY A 427 10.67 32.23 -9.00
N ASP A 428 11.00 33.03 -10.02
CA ASP A 428 12.36 33.36 -10.45
C ASP A 428 13.29 33.71 -9.28
N GLY A 429 14.41 33.01 -9.16
CA GLY A 429 15.38 33.17 -8.07
C GLY A 429 15.13 32.32 -6.82
N SER A 430 14.03 31.55 -6.76
CA SER A 430 13.86 30.50 -5.75
C SER A 430 14.82 29.34 -5.97
N THR A 431 15.32 28.75 -4.88
CA THR A 431 16.09 27.51 -4.84
C THR A 431 15.22 26.26 -4.66
N ARG A 432 13.89 26.41 -4.59
CA ARG A 432 12.97 25.29 -4.38
C ARG A 432 12.66 24.56 -5.69
N PRO A 433 12.94 23.25 -5.79
CA PRO A 433 12.49 22.46 -6.92
C PRO A 433 10.96 22.37 -7.02
N PRO A 434 10.41 22.07 -8.21
CA PRO A 434 9.00 21.79 -8.39
C PRO A 434 8.53 20.55 -7.60
N GLN A 435 7.24 20.52 -7.28
CA GLN A 435 6.58 19.36 -6.68
C GLN A 435 5.34 18.94 -7.50
N LEU A 436 5.15 17.64 -7.65
CA LEU A 436 3.91 17.03 -8.13
C LEU A 436 3.27 16.18 -7.03
N VAL A 437 1.98 16.41 -6.80
CA VAL A 437 1.14 15.66 -5.86
C VAL A 437 0.18 14.80 -6.66
N ILE A 438 0.29 13.48 -6.49
CA ILE A 438 -0.39 12.43 -7.23
C ILE A 438 -1.20 11.57 -6.25
N GLY A 439 -2.12 12.18 -5.49
CA GLY A 439 -3.03 11.46 -4.58
C GLY A 439 -4.37 11.12 -5.23
N ASN A 440 -4.42 10.99 -6.55
CA ASN A 440 -5.65 10.85 -7.33
C ASN A 440 -5.78 9.49 -8.03
N SER A 441 -5.12 8.44 -7.53
CA SER A 441 -5.04 7.15 -8.23
C SER A 441 -5.97 6.04 -7.70
N GLY A 442 -6.81 6.27 -6.69
CA GLY A 442 -7.84 5.30 -6.31
C GLY A 442 -8.90 5.81 -5.32
N VAL A 443 -8.49 6.38 -4.19
CA VAL A 443 -9.44 6.76 -3.13
C VAL A 443 -10.36 7.92 -3.56
N SER A 444 -11.57 7.95 -3.02
CA SER A 444 -12.54 9.04 -3.20
C SER A 444 -11.91 10.43 -3.04
N LEU A 445 -11.89 11.16 -4.16
CA LEU A 445 -11.29 12.49 -4.31
C LEU A 445 -11.86 13.51 -3.30
N SER A 446 -10.98 14.38 -2.79
CA SER A 446 -11.32 15.49 -1.88
C SER A 446 -12.34 16.45 -2.49
N ASN A 447 -12.31 16.61 -3.81
CA ASN A 447 -13.22 17.44 -4.58
C ASN A 447 -13.27 16.94 -6.04
N LYS A 448 -14.20 17.46 -6.83
CA LYS A 448 -14.33 17.17 -8.28
C LYS A 448 -14.23 18.44 -9.13
N ALA A 449 -13.37 19.37 -8.72
CA ALA A 449 -13.19 20.63 -9.42
C ALA A 449 -12.36 20.42 -10.72
N PRO A 450 -12.70 21.12 -11.82
CA PRO A 450 -11.88 21.10 -13.03
C PRO A 450 -10.53 21.78 -12.77
N LEU A 451 -9.57 21.56 -13.68
CA LEU A 451 -8.23 22.14 -13.62
C LEU A 451 -8.32 23.65 -13.34
N GLN A 452 -7.74 24.06 -12.21
CA GLN A 452 -7.65 25.46 -11.81
C GLN A 452 -6.19 25.83 -11.56
N ASP A 453 -5.81 26.94 -12.17
CA ASP A 453 -4.56 27.63 -11.91
C ASP A 453 -4.69 28.53 -10.68
N TYR A 454 -3.63 28.63 -9.89
CA TYR A 454 -3.59 29.53 -8.75
C TYR A 454 -2.18 30.09 -8.51
N SER A 455 -2.11 31.10 -7.65
CA SER A 455 -0.87 31.53 -7.01
C SER A 455 -1.14 31.68 -5.52
N ALA A 456 -0.17 31.25 -4.72
CA ALA A 456 -0.30 31.17 -3.27
C ALA A 456 1.06 31.47 -2.62
N GLU A 457 1.04 32.07 -1.42
CA GLU A 457 2.21 32.00 -0.56
C GLU A 457 2.25 30.62 0.10
N VAL A 458 3.38 29.92 -0.05
CA VAL A 458 3.59 28.60 0.55
C VAL A 458 4.98 28.60 1.17
N ASP A 459 5.05 28.33 2.48
CA ASP A 459 6.32 28.35 3.24
C ASP A 459 7.10 29.67 2.98
N GLY A 460 6.44 30.82 3.13
CA GLY A 460 7.03 32.16 2.97
C GLY A 460 7.54 32.53 1.57
N GLN A 461 7.19 31.78 0.51
CA GLN A 461 7.51 32.13 -0.88
C GLN A 461 6.29 32.05 -1.79
N GLN A 462 6.24 32.92 -2.79
CA GLN A 462 5.18 32.93 -3.80
C GLN A 462 5.37 31.77 -4.79
N ALA A 463 4.38 30.89 -4.85
CA ALA A 463 4.32 29.74 -5.74
C ALA A 463 3.21 29.91 -6.79
N ARG A 464 3.46 29.39 -8.00
CA ARG A 464 2.46 29.20 -9.06
C ARG A 464 2.14 27.72 -9.14
N GLY A 465 0.85 27.38 -9.21
CA GLY A 465 0.40 26.00 -9.24
C GLY A 465 -0.85 25.77 -10.09
N SER A 466 -1.17 24.50 -10.26
CA SER A 466 -2.41 24.02 -10.88
C SER A 466 -2.91 22.80 -10.12
N ALA A 467 -4.22 22.62 -9.97
CA ALA A 467 -4.81 21.49 -9.28
C ALA A 467 -6.12 21.02 -9.95
N GLU A 468 -6.43 19.74 -9.86
CA GLU A 468 -7.62 19.14 -10.48
C GLU A 468 -8.17 17.96 -9.66
N GLY A 469 -9.48 17.97 -9.42
CA GLY A 469 -10.25 16.88 -8.80
C GLY A 469 -10.67 15.84 -9.84
N LYS A 470 -9.71 15.15 -10.44
CA LYS A 470 -9.93 14.11 -11.46
C LYS A 470 -9.01 12.92 -11.22
N PHE A 471 -9.53 11.70 -11.40
CA PHE A 471 -8.75 10.47 -11.23
C PHE A 471 -7.69 10.29 -12.32
N GLY A 472 -6.53 9.79 -11.94
CA GLY A 472 -5.43 9.53 -12.86
C GLY A 472 -4.15 9.00 -12.21
N PHE A 473 -3.14 8.78 -13.03
CA PHE A 473 -1.76 8.48 -12.63
C PHE A 473 -0.78 9.23 -13.54
N LEU A 474 0.44 9.45 -13.08
CA LEU A 474 1.46 10.18 -13.84
C LEU A 474 2.33 9.22 -14.65
N VAL A 475 2.65 9.57 -15.89
CA VAL A 475 3.68 8.92 -16.71
C VAL A 475 4.78 9.95 -16.97
N ILE A 476 5.96 9.76 -16.38
CA ILE A 476 7.15 10.61 -16.60
C ILE A 476 8.07 9.93 -17.62
N GLN A 477 8.61 10.72 -18.55
CA GLN A 477 9.77 10.37 -19.37
C GLN A 477 10.99 11.13 -18.85
N THR A 478 12.07 10.40 -18.51
CA THR A 478 13.34 10.98 -18.03
C THR A 478 14.22 11.38 -19.22
N GLY A 479 14.90 12.52 -19.11
CA GLY A 479 15.73 13.09 -20.16
C GLY A 479 17.24 12.91 -19.94
N GLU A 480 17.97 13.98 -20.24
CA GLU A 480 19.38 14.17 -19.88
C GLU A 480 19.48 15.27 -18.82
N GLY A 481 20.47 15.16 -17.92
CA GLY A 481 20.53 16.03 -16.75
C GLY A 481 19.30 15.85 -15.86
N ASP A 482 18.77 16.95 -15.36
CA ASP A 482 17.54 17.04 -14.56
C ASP A 482 16.25 17.10 -15.38
N ALA A 483 16.33 17.09 -16.72
CA ALA A 483 15.18 17.25 -17.60
C ALA A 483 14.20 16.07 -17.51
N TRP A 484 12.91 16.37 -17.48
CA TRP A 484 11.82 15.40 -17.58
C TRP A 484 10.56 16.05 -18.18
N ALA A 485 9.76 15.23 -18.87
CA ALA A 485 8.43 15.59 -19.35
C ALA A 485 7.43 14.52 -18.90
N ALA A 486 6.20 14.90 -18.54
CA ALA A 486 5.23 13.97 -17.97
C ALA A 486 3.79 14.23 -18.45
N GLN A 487 2.94 13.21 -18.33
CA GLN A 487 1.51 13.29 -18.63
C GLN A 487 0.69 12.67 -17.52
N MET A 488 -0.41 13.31 -17.12
CA MET A 488 -1.44 12.67 -16.29
C MET A 488 -2.41 11.92 -17.18
N ILE A 489 -2.55 10.62 -16.93
CA ILE A 489 -3.39 9.69 -17.70
C ILE A 489 -4.64 9.35 -16.89
N SER A 490 -5.82 9.47 -17.49
CA SER A 490 -7.11 9.17 -16.85
C SER A 490 -7.50 7.68 -16.97
N GLU A 491 -8.62 7.33 -16.34
CA GLU A 491 -9.27 6.01 -16.41
C GLU A 491 -9.51 5.55 -17.87
N GLN A 492 -9.81 6.50 -18.76
CA GLN A 492 -10.04 6.27 -20.19
C GLN A 492 -8.74 6.02 -20.99
N GLY A 493 -7.57 6.21 -20.36
CA GLY A 493 -6.26 6.10 -20.99
C GLY A 493 -5.80 7.37 -21.70
N GLU A 494 -6.60 8.45 -21.62
CA GLU A 494 -6.34 9.75 -22.23
C GLU A 494 -5.36 10.58 -21.39
N ALA A 495 -4.43 11.29 -22.03
CA ALA A 495 -3.61 12.29 -21.37
C ALA A 495 -4.43 13.58 -21.21
N TYR A 496 -4.66 14.04 -19.98
CA TYR A 496 -5.44 15.24 -19.70
C TYR A 496 -4.61 16.43 -19.20
N LEU A 497 -3.42 16.15 -18.65
CA LEU A 497 -2.41 17.16 -18.33
C LEU A 497 -1.06 16.79 -18.95
N ALA A 498 -0.27 17.80 -19.28
CA ALA A 498 1.12 17.69 -19.67
C ALA A 498 1.98 18.59 -18.77
N CYS A 499 3.13 18.08 -18.34
CA CYS A 499 4.10 18.73 -17.45
C CYS A 499 5.49 18.68 -18.07
N ASP A 500 6.31 19.70 -17.83
CA ASP A 500 7.69 19.75 -18.32
C ASP A 500 8.61 20.50 -17.33
N SER A 501 9.76 19.91 -17.02
CA SER A 501 10.78 20.47 -16.12
C SER A 501 11.30 21.86 -16.53
N GLY A 502 11.35 22.17 -17.83
CA GLY A 502 11.83 23.44 -18.37
C GLY A 502 10.78 24.56 -18.34
N ASN A 503 9.50 24.24 -18.13
CA ASN A 503 8.43 25.25 -18.11
C ASN A 503 8.71 26.41 -17.12
N PRO A 504 9.03 26.17 -15.82
CA PRO A 504 9.28 27.26 -14.86
C PRO A 504 10.41 28.20 -15.30
N ALA A 505 11.49 27.67 -15.87
CA ALA A 505 12.62 28.46 -16.36
C ALA A 505 12.29 29.35 -17.58
N HIS A 506 11.12 29.15 -18.19
CA HIS A 506 10.56 29.99 -19.25
C HIS A 506 9.37 30.84 -18.77
N GLY A 507 9.20 30.98 -17.44
CA GLY A 507 8.08 31.69 -16.81
C GLY A 507 6.74 30.95 -16.89
N ASN A 508 6.71 29.77 -17.49
CA ASN A 508 5.52 28.96 -17.67
C ASN A 508 5.17 28.16 -16.41
N LYS A 509 3.89 27.81 -16.26
CA LYS A 509 3.46 26.84 -15.24
C LYS A 509 4.07 25.48 -15.55
N LEU A 510 4.53 24.78 -14.51
CA LEU A 510 5.10 23.42 -14.62
C LEU A 510 4.24 22.48 -15.47
N CYS A 511 2.92 22.52 -15.23
CA CYS A 511 1.92 21.69 -15.88
C CYS A 511 0.78 22.53 -16.49
N ARG A 512 0.13 21.97 -17.52
CA ARG A 512 -0.96 22.56 -18.30
C ARG A 512 -1.94 21.46 -18.75
N GLY A 513 -3.14 21.84 -19.20
CA GLY A 513 -4.04 20.93 -19.93
C GLY A 513 -3.37 20.36 -21.18
N ALA A 514 -3.57 19.08 -21.49
CA ALA A 514 -2.83 18.39 -22.56
C ALA A 514 -3.06 18.98 -23.98
N ASP A 515 -4.25 19.55 -24.24
CA ASP A 515 -4.58 20.25 -25.50
C ASP A 515 -4.08 21.71 -25.55
N ALA A 516 -3.50 22.23 -24.46
CA ALA A 516 -3.01 23.60 -24.42
C ALA A 516 -1.74 23.73 -25.28
N LYS A 517 -1.79 24.58 -26.30
CA LYS A 517 -0.62 24.92 -27.11
C LYS A 517 0.50 25.53 -26.25
N PRO A 518 1.79 25.31 -26.60
CA PRO A 518 2.95 25.84 -25.88
C PRO A 518 2.94 27.37 -25.82
#